data_AF-A0A6J4XV52-F1
#
_entry.id   AF-A0A6J4XV52-F1
#
_cell.length_a   1.000
_cell.length_b   1.000
_cell.length_c   1.000
_cell.angle_alpha   90.00
_cell.angle_beta   90.00
_cell.angle_gamma   90.00
#
_symmetry.space_group_name_H-M   'P 1'
#
loop_
_entity.id
_entity.type
_entity.pdbx_description
1 polymer ?
#
loop_
_entity_poly.entity_id
_entity_poly.type
_entity_poly.pdbx_seq_one_letter_code
_entity_poly.pdbx_strand_id
1 'polypeptide(L)'
;MKSSGTLSALILDLEVCGFIQKYTPFNFKKNSLLARYSISDAYLQFYFKFIKPIERNIDEGNFNSNPTLALNTDSHHKWLGFAFERMCMKNHRLFAKILGFESVRYKSGAFFNRGTEAEKPGYQIDLVYDRDDKVYTVCEIKYLQSKVTPKIIKEFDKKLNLFPNLKNRTIHKVLITTEGADDPLTNYGYFDRVITLRDIFDAG
;
A
#
# COMPACT_ATOMS: atom_id res chain seq x y z
N MET A 1 8.90 -10.37 38.30
CA MET A 1 8.92 -9.52 37.08
C MET A 1 7.51 -9.04 36.79
N LYS A 2 7.17 -7.81 37.18
CA LYS A 2 5.92 -7.09 36.83
C LYS A 2 6.33 -5.85 36.04
N SER A 3 6.34 -5.93 34.70
CA SER A 3 6.71 -4.80 33.83
C SER A 3 6.00 -4.80 32.47
N SER A 4 4.87 -5.52 32.34
CA SER A 4 4.12 -5.58 31.08
C SER A 4 3.24 -4.35 30.82
N GLY A 5 2.91 -3.56 31.84
CA GLY A 5 2.04 -2.38 31.72
C GLY A 5 2.68 -1.20 31.00
N THR A 6 3.95 -0.90 31.30
CA THR A 6 4.64 0.30 30.78
C THR A 6 4.89 0.24 29.27
N LEU A 7 5.35 -0.91 28.76
CA LEU A 7 5.58 -1.08 27.32
C LEU A 7 4.27 -1.06 26.53
N SER A 8 3.20 -1.67 27.07
CA SER A 8 1.89 -1.68 26.43
C SER A 8 1.29 -0.29 26.34
N ALA A 9 1.46 0.53 27.38
CA ALA A 9 1.06 1.94 27.38
C ALA A 9 1.84 2.75 26.33
N LEU A 10 3.16 2.60 26.28
CA LEU A 10 4.00 3.29 25.28
C LEU A 10 3.63 2.92 23.83
N ILE A 11 3.40 1.63 23.56
CA ILE A 11 2.97 1.18 22.23
C ILE A 11 1.60 1.77 21.88
N LEU A 12 0.67 1.79 22.84
CA LEU A 12 -0.64 2.40 22.65
C LEU A 12 -0.52 3.90 22.37
N ASP A 13 0.31 4.63 23.10
CA ASP A 13 0.53 6.06 22.90
C ASP A 13 1.11 6.33 21.50
N LEU A 14 2.09 5.54 21.06
CA LEU A 14 2.66 5.66 19.71
C LEU A 14 1.63 5.32 18.62
N GLU A 15 0.72 4.37 18.86
CA GLU A 15 -0.35 4.00 17.94
C GLU A 15 -1.41 5.11 17.86
N VAL A 16 -1.83 5.66 19.00
CA VAL A 16 -2.81 6.75 19.10
C VAL A 16 -2.28 8.04 18.46
N CYS A 17 -1.00 8.36 18.67
CA CYS A 17 -0.33 9.47 18.00
C CYS A 17 -0.08 9.23 16.51
N GLY A 18 -0.32 8.01 16.00
CA GLY A 18 -0.14 7.67 14.59
C GLY A 18 1.31 7.48 14.14
N PHE A 19 2.26 7.38 15.09
CA PHE A 19 3.67 7.11 14.79
C PHE A 19 3.91 5.67 14.34
N ILE A 20 3.19 4.73 14.96
CA ILE A 20 3.19 3.32 14.56
C ILE A 20 1.77 2.86 14.23
N GLN A 21 1.69 1.79 13.46
CA GLN A 21 0.44 1.08 13.20
C GLN A 21 0.61 -0.41 13.50
N LYS A 22 -0.46 -1.01 14.00
CA LYS A 22 -0.57 -2.46 14.12
C LYS A 22 -1.07 -3.05 12.80
N TYR A 23 -0.21 -3.81 12.14
CA TYR A 23 -0.55 -4.53 10.91
C TYR A 23 -0.92 -5.98 11.22
N THR A 24 -2.15 -6.35 10.86
CA THR A 24 -2.63 -7.74 10.87
C THR A 24 -3.04 -8.12 9.46
N PRO A 25 -2.57 -9.26 8.91
CA PRO A 25 -3.02 -9.75 7.61
C PRO A 25 -4.55 -9.75 7.46
N PHE A 26 -5.05 -9.48 6.25
CA PHE A 26 -6.49 -9.49 5.94
C PHE A 26 -7.21 -10.80 6.32
N ASN A 27 -6.51 -11.94 6.23
CA ASN A 27 -7.06 -13.27 6.53
C ASN A 27 -6.99 -13.67 8.02
N PHE A 28 -6.46 -12.83 8.93
CA PHE A 28 -6.36 -13.14 10.35
C PHE A 28 -7.25 -12.24 11.21
N LYS A 29 -7.66 -12.73 12.39
CA LYS A 29 -8.44 -11.93 13.37
C LYS A 29 -7.59 -10.76 13.90
N LYS A 30 -8.22 -9.60 14.15
CA LYS A 30 -7.56 -8.36 14.66
C LYS A 30 -6.72 -8.54 15.95
N ASN A 31 -7.03 -9.55 16.76
CA ASN A 31 -6.32 -9.87 18.01
C ASN A 31 -5.29 -11.01 17.85
N SER A 32 -4.87 -11.31 16.63
CA SER A 32 -3.84 -12.34 16.40
C SER A 32 -2.52 -11.96 17.08
N LEU A 33 -1.89 -12.91 17.75
CA LEU A 33 -0.52 -12.77 18.29
C LEU A 33 0.54 -12.57 17.20
N LEU A 34 0.16 -12.78 15.92
CA LEU A 34 1.02 -12.54 14.75
C LEU A 34 0.93 -11.10 14.22
N ALA A 35 0.29 -10.20 14.95
CA ALA A 35 0.27 -8.79 14.60
C ALA A 35 1.68 -8.19 14.70
N ARG A 36 2.07 -7.40 13.70
CA ARG A 36 3.36 -6.70 13.66
C ARG A 36 3.13 -5.21 13.80
N TYR A 37 4.01 -4.50 14.48
CA TYR A 37 4.01 -3.05 14.48
C TYR A 37 4.97 -2.54 13.42
N SER A 38 4.59 -1.48 12.70
CA SER A 38 5.46 -0.76 11.78
C SER A 38 5.31 0.73 11.99
N ILE A 39 6.37 1.50 11.68
CA ILE A 39 6.28 2.96 11.65
C ILE A 39 5.24 3.32 10.57
N SER A 40 4.24 4.10 10.93
CA SER A 40 3.21 4.61 10.01
C SER A 40 3.45 6.04 9.57
N ASP A 41 4.16 6.83 10.39
CA ASP A 41 4.47 8.21 10.07
C ASP A 41 5.41 8.31 8.85
N ALA A 42 5.01 9.13 7.87
CA ALA A 42 5.73 9.24 6.60
C ALA A 42 7.08 9.94 6.76
N TYR A 43 7.16 10.94 7.64
CA TYR A 43 8.42 11.65 7.90
C TYR A 43 9.41 10.74 8.63
N LEU A 44 8.99 10.02 9.67
CA LEU A 44 9.86 9.08 10.38
C LEU A 44 10.38 7.97 9.45
N GLN A 45 9.53 7.43 8.58
CA GLN A 45 9.98 6.47 7.56
C GLN A 45 11.04 7.06 6.63
N PHE A 46 10.86 8.31 6.20
CA PHE A 46 11.84 9.01 5.37
C PHE A 46 13.12 9.31 6.15
N TYR A 47 13.00 9.84 7.35
CA TYR A 47 14.10 10.24 8.23
C TYR A 47 15.02 9.05 8.52
N PHE A 48 14.48 7.93 9.02
CA PHE A 48 15.30 6.75 9.31
C PHE A 48 15.91 6.12 8.06
N LYS A 49 15.31 6.31 6.87
CA LYS A 49 15.80 5.73 5.62
C LYS A 49 16.85 6.59 4.91
N PHE A 50 16.68 7.91 4.90
CA PHE A 50 17.45 8.84 4.05
C PHE A 50 18.20 9.91 4.82
N ILE A 51 17.72 10.34 5.99
CA ILE A 51 18.36 11.42 6.76
C ILE A 51 19.34 10.83 7.76
N LYS A 52 18.85 9.96 8.66
CA LYS A 52 19.65 9.40 9.76
C LYS A 52 20.97 8.76 9.31
N PRO A 53 21.03 8.00 8.19
CA PRO A 53 22.29 7.37 7.76
C PRO A 53 23.38 8.35 7.32
N ILE A 54 23.03 9.58 6.96
CA ILE A 54 23.96 10.60 6.42
C ILE A 54 23.88 11.92 7.19
N GLU A 55 23.26 11.93 8.38
CA GLU A 55 22.98 13.11 9.20
C GLU A 55 24.23 13.98 9.40
N ARG A 56 25.37 13.36 9.71
CA ARG A 56 26.65 14.06 9.84
C ARG A 56 27.05 14.83 8.58
N ASN A 57 26.91 14.23 7.40
CA ASN A 57 27.27 14.88 6.13
C ASN A 57 26.30 16.04 5.82
N ILE A 58 25.04 15.92 6.23
CA ILE A 58 24.04 17.00 6.13
C ILE A 58 24.47 18.15 7.04
N ASP A 59 24.81 17.88 8.31
CA ASP A 59 25.21 18.88 9.31
C ASP A 59 26.50 19.61 8.91
N GLU A 60 27.45 18.91 8.29
CA GLU A 60 28.69 19.48 7.73
C GLU A 60 28.44 20.34 6.48
N GLY A 61 27.20 20.37 5.96
CA GLY A 61 26.81 21.18 4.80
C GLY A 61 27.21 20.60 3.44
N ASN A 62 27.59 19.32 3.39
CA ASN A 62 28.09 18.65 2.17
C ASN A 62 27.08 18.67 1.01
N PHE A 63 25.81 18.91 1.31
CA PHE A 63 24.71 18.94 0.33
C PHE A 63 24.03 20.31 0.19
N ASN A 64 24.52 21.37 0.85
CA ASN A 64 23.85 22.68 0.86
C ASN A 64 23.71 23.27 -0.56
N SER A 65 24.76 23.15 -1.37
CA SER A 65 24.75 23.64 -2.76
C SER A 65 24.03 22.70 -3.73
N ASN A 66 23.91 21.42 -3.38
CA ASN A 66 23.20 20.43 -4.21
C ASN A 66 22.52 19.35 -3.33
N PRO A 67 21.32 19.65 -2.80
CA PRO A 67 20.62 18.73 -1.89
C PRO A 67 20.27 17.38 -2.52
N THR A 68 20.14 17.32 -3.85
CA THR A 68 19.77 16.08 -4.56
C THR A 68 20.84 14.99 -4.45
N LEU A 69 22.11 15.36 -4.22
CA LEU A 69 23.20 14.39 -4.00
C LEU A 69 23.03 13.59 -2.71
N ALA A 70 22.25 14.08 -1.75
CA ALA A 70 21.93 13.36 -0.52
C ALA A 70 20.98 12.16 -0.77
N LEU A 71 20.32 12.11 -1.92
CA LEU A 71 19.30 11.12 -2.24
C LEU A 71 19.80 10.13 -3.29
N ASN A 72 19.82 8.85 -2.93
CA ASN A 72 19.90 7.79 -3.92
C ASN A 72 18.55 7.69 -4.66
N THR A 73 18.53 8.10 -5.92
CA THR A 73 17.32 8.20 -6.75
C THR A 73 16.52 6.89 -6.84
N ASP A 74 17.18 5.75 -7.02
CA ASP A 74 16.48 4.46 -7.12
C ASP A 74 15.83 4.03 -5.80
N SER A 75 16.56 4.21 -4.69
CA SER A 75 16.03 3.96 -3.35
C SER A 75 14.85 4.89 -3.04
N HIS A 76 14.95 6.16 -3.46
CA HIS A 76 13.89 7.15 -3.30
C HIS A 76 12.64 6.79 -4.11
N HIS A 77 12.78 6.42 -5.39
CA HIS A 77 11.65 5.98 -6.22
C HIS A 77 10.94 4.74 -5.64
N LYS A 78 11.70 3.75 -5.15
CA LYS A 78 11.12 2.59 -4.47
C LYS A 78 10.37 3.01 -3.20
N TRP A 79 10.94 3.92 -2.42
CA TRP A 79 10.29 4.44 -1.21
C TRP A 79 8.98 5.17 -1.53
N LEU A 80 8.94 5.97 -2.59
CA LEU A 80 7.72 6.65 -3.06
C LEU A 80 6.63 5.66 -3.45
N GLY A 81 6.99 4.54 -4.11
CA GLY A 81 6.06 3.45 -4.38
C GLY A 81 5.41 2.91 -3.11
N PHE A 82 6.21 2.53 -2.13
CA PHE A 82 5.69 2.04 -0.85
C PHE A 82 4.91 3.11 -0.07
N ALA A 83 5.31 4.38 -0.16
CA ALA A 83 4.61 5.50 0.47
C ALA A 83 3.22 5.70 -0.16
N PHE A 84 3.13 5.61 -1.48
CA PHE A 84 1.87 5.70 -2.21
C PHE A 84 0.93 4.53 -1.89
N GLU A 85 1.45 3.30 -1.84
CA GLU A 85 0.68 2.13 -1.38
C GLU A 85 0.10 2.33 0.03
N ARG A 86 0.92 2.79 0.99
CA ARG A 86 0.47 3.09 2.36
C ARG A 86 -0.60 4.17 2.40
N MET A 87 -0.42 5.25 1.63
CA MET A 87 -1.41 6.32 1.51
C MET A 87 -2.75 5.77 1.01
N CYS A 88 -2.72 4.95 -0.04
CA CYS A 88 -3.93 4.36 -0.59
C CYS A 88 -4.64 3.46 0.44
N MET A 89 -3.86 2.62 1.13
CA MET A 89 -4.36 1.74 2.19
C MET A 89 -5.01 2.51 3.35
N LYS A 90 -4.36 3.58 3.82
CA LYS A 90 -4.87 4.44 4.90
C LYS A 90 -6.18 5.13 4.49
N ASN A 91 -6.29 5.49 3.21
CA ASN A 91 -7.45 6.20 2.66
C ASN A 91 -8.44 5.26 1.94
N HIS A 92 -8.51 3.97 2.29
CA HIS A 92 -9.38 3.01 1.61
C HIS A 92 -10.85 3.47 1.47
N ARG A 93 -11.37 4.28 2.41
CA ARG A 93 -12.73 4.83 2.32
C ARG A 93 -12.91 5.80 1.15
N LEU A 94 -11.89 6.60 0.85
CA LEU A 94 -11.89 7.51 -0.30
C LEU A 94 -12.02 6.71 -1.61
N PHE A 95 -11.28 5.61 -1.75
CA PHE A 95 -11.39 4.76 -2.94
C PHE A 95 -12.75 4.09 -3.04
N ALA A 96 -13.36 3.68 -1.92
CA ALA A 96 -14.74 3.17 -1.94
C ALA A 96 -15.75 4.22 -2.44
N LYS A 97 -15.56 5.50 -2.10
CA LYS A 97 -16.33 6.64 -2.62
C LYS A 97 -16.11 6.83 -4.12
N ILE A 98 -14.85 6.94 -4.56
CA ILE A 98 -14.48 7.09 -5.98
C ILE A 98 -15.05 5.94 -6.83
N LEU A 99 -15.07 4.72 -6.28
CA LEU A 99 -15.58 3.51 -6.93
C LEU A 99 -17.10 3.32 -6.77
N GLY A 100 -17.79 4.23 -6.07
CA GLY A 100 -19.25 4.24 -5.96
C GLY A 100 -19.86 3.16 -5.07
N PHE A 101 -19.10 2.56 -4.15
CA PHE A 101 -19.61 1.54 -3.22
C PHE A 101 -19.46 1.91 -1.74
N GLU A 102 -19.28 3.19 -1.41
CA GLU A 102 -19.12 3.65 -0.01
C GLU A 102 -20.27 3.26 0.93
N SER A 103 -21.49 3.11 0.39
CA SER A 103 -22.68 2.69 1.14
C SER A 103 -22.75 1.17 1.35
N VAL A 104 -21.96 0.39 0.63
CA VAL A 104 -21.88 -1.07 0.76
C VAL A 104 -20.98 -1.41 1.95
N ARG A 105 -21.42 -2.34 2.81
CA ARG A 105 -20.56 -2.85 3.87
C ARG A 105 -19.43 -3.69 3.27
N TYR A 106 -18.19 -3.43 3.70
CA TYR A 106 -17.03 -4.18 3.24
C TYR A 106 -15.95 -4.35 4.33
N LYS A 107 -15.03 -5.29 4.08
CA LYS A 107 -13.73 -5.35 4.77
C LYS A 107 -12.63 -4.99 3.76
N SER A 108 -11.64 -4.21 4.18
CA SER A 108 -10.49 -3.85 3.34
C SER A 108 -9.16 -4.29 3.96
N GLY A 109 -8.15 -4.53 3.13
CA GLY A 109 -6.82 -4.94 3.57
C GLY A 109 -5.91 -5.34 2.41
N ALA A 110 -4.60 -5.37 2.66
CA ALA A 110 -3.66 -6.05 1.78
C ALA A 110 -3.80 -7.57 1.95
N PHE A 111 -3.65 -8.32 0.86
CA PHE A 111 -3.63 -9.78 0.88
C PHE A 111 -2.23 -10.30 0.58
N PHE A 112 -1.78 -11.32 1.32
CA PHE A 112 -0.51 -11.97 1.07
C PHE A 112 -0.62 -13.46 1.40
N ASN A 113 -0.07 -14.30 0.52
CA ASN A 113 -0.04 -15.73 0.75
C ASN A 113 1.24 -16.09 1.54
N ARG A 114 1.10 -16.38 2.85
CA ARG A 114 2.21 -16.86 3.69
C ARG A 114 2.58 -18.32 3.45
N GLY A 115 1.69 -19.11 2.87
CA GLY A 115 1.80 -20.58 2.83
C GLY A 115 2.95 -21.12 1.96
N THR A 116 3.63 -20.25 1.22
CA THR A 116 4.63 -20.68 0.22
C THR A 116 5.97 -19.97 0.35
N GLU A 117 6.31 -19.31 1.47
CA GLU A 117 7.66 -18.70 1.63
C GLU A 117 8.81 -19.68 1.32
N ALA A 118 8.59 -21.00 1.44
CA ALA A 118 9.54 -22.05 1.05
C ALA A 118 9.46 -22.54 -0.42
N GLU A 119 8.34 -22.35 -1.15
CA GLU A 119 8.12 -22.95 -2.48
C GLU A 119 7.75 -21.94 -3.59
N LYS A 120 7.13 -20.80 -3.26
CA LYS A 120 6.76 -19.72 -4.19
C LYS A 120 6.84 -18.38 -3.44
N PRO A 121 7.68 -17.42 -3.88
CA PRO A 121 7.81 -16.14 -3.19
C PRO A 121 6.43 -15.53 -2.94
N GLY A 122 6.17 -15.14 -1.68
CA GLY A 122 4.87 -14.65 -1.25
C GLY A 122 4.41 -13.48 -2.10
N TYR A 123 3.40 -13.69 -2.93
CA TYR A 123 2.80 -12.62 -3.72
C TYR A 123 1.84 -11.81 -2.83
N GLN A 124 1.98 -10.49 -2.91
CA GLN A 124 1.14 -9.52 -2.21
C GLN A 124 0.20 -8.83 -3.22
N ILE A 125 -1.06 -8.70 -2.82
CA ILE A 125 -2.05 -7.81 -3.43
C ILE A 125 -2.19 -6.61 -2.51
N ASP A 126 -2.08 -5.43 -3.10
CA ASP A 126 -1.85 -4.21 -2.34
C ASP A 126 -3.09 -3.81 -1.54
N LEU A 127 -4.28 -3.88 -2.16
CA LEU A 127 -5.55 -3.54 -1.52
C LEU A 127 -6.70 -4.39 -2.08
N VAL A 128 -7.47 -5.00 -1.19
CA VAL A 128 -8.66 -5.79 -1.52
C VAL A 128 -9.85 -5.29 -0.70
N TYR A 129 -11.03 -5.24 -1.30
CA TYR A 129 -12.32 -5.07 -0.63
C TYR A 129 -13.15 -6.36 -0.75
N ASP A 130 -13.49 -6.99 0.36
CA ASP A 130 -14.53 -8.02 0.47
C ASP A 130 -15.86 -7.31 0.75
N ARG A 131 -16.68 -7.10 -0.29
CA ARG A 131 -17.95 -6.37 -0.23
C ARG A 131 -19.12 -7.31 -0.01
N ASP A 132 -20.11 -6.91 0.79
CA ASP A 132 -21.27 -7.75 1.12
C ASP A 132 -22.18 -8.05 -0.07
N ASP A 133 -22.12 -7.23 -1.14
CA ASP A 133 -22.81 -7.39 -2.42
C ASP A 133 -22.16 -8.45 -3.35
N LYS A 134 -21.34 -9.34 -2.80
CA LYS A 134 -20.69 -10.47 -3.50
C LYS A 134 -19.66 -10.06 -4.54
N VAL A 135 -19.01 -8.91 -4.34
CA VAL A 135 -17.87 -8.46 -5.16
C VAL A 135 -16.58 -8.46 -4.34
N TYR A 136 -15.49 -8.92 -4.96
CA TYR A 136 -14.13 -8.58 -4.56
C TYR A 136 -13.62 -7.44 -5.43
N THR A 137 -13.36 -6.28 -4.85
CA THR A 137 -12.63 -5.23 -5.57
C THR A 137 -11.15 -5.40 -5.26
N VAL A 138 -10.37 -5.78 -6.28
CA VAL A 138 -8.95 -6.10 -6.16
C VAL A 138 -8.15 -5.00 -6.84
N CYS A 139 -7.30 -4.33 -6.07
CA CYS A 139 -6.54 -3.18 -6.53
C CYS A 139 -5.06 -3.54 -6.68
N GLU A 140 -4.46 -3.09 -7.79
CA GLU A 140 -3.02 -2.96 -7.96
C GLU A 140 -2.63 -1.49 -7.84
N ILE A 141 -1.57 -1.19 -7.09
CA ILE A 141 -1.12 0.18 -6.88
C ILE A 141 0.25 0.37 -7.55
N LYS A 142 0.37 1.38 -8.41
CA LYS A 142 1.65 1.72 -9.07
C LYS A 142 1.95 3.20 -8.95
N TYR A 143 3.12 3.51 -8.39
CA TYR A 143 3.66 4.86 -8.44
C TYR A 143 4.68 4.95 -9.57
N LEU A 144 4.36 5.68 -10.63
CA LEU A 144 5.23 5.87 -11.79
C LEU A 144 5.25 7.34 -12.20
N GLN A 145 6.35 7.82 -12.77
CA GLN A 145 6.39 9.15 -13.41
C GLN A 145 5.90 9.10 -14.86
N SER A 146 5.39 7.95 -15.30
CA SER A 146 4.87 7.72 -16.64
C SER A 146 3.63 6.84 -16.58
N LYS A 147 2.88 6.81 -17.69
CA LYS A 147 1.70 5.96 -17.85
C LYS A 147 2.06 4.48 -17.69
N VAL A 148 1.16 3.72 -17.06
CA VAL A 148 1.29 2.27 -16.90
C VAL A 148 1.08 1.59 -18.25
N THR A 149 1.94 0.62 -18.57
CA THR A 149 1.92 -0.13 -19.83
C THR A 149 1.28 -1.51 -19.67
N PRO A 150 0.92 -2.22 -20.76
CA PRO A 150 0.28 -3.55 -20.70
C PRO A 150 1.07 -4.64 -19.95
N LYS A 151 2.37 -4.44 -19.67
CA LYS A 151 3.17 -5.36 -18.86
C LYS A 151 2.55 -5.66 -17.49
N ILE A 152 1.80 -4.71 -16.94
CA ILE A 152 1.11 -4.86 -15.65
C ILE A 152 0.08 -5.98 -15.64
N ILE A 153 -0.55 -6.29 -16.78
CA ILE A 153 -1.59 -7.31 -16.88
C ILE A 153 -1.04 -8.67 -16.44
N LYS A 154 0.15 -9.03 -16.94
CA LYS A 154 0.82 -10.29 -16.61
C LYS A 154 1.23 -10.35 -15.13
N GLU A 155 1.62 -9.21 -14.54
CA GLU A 155 1.93 -9.13 -13.11
C GLU A 155 0.66 -9.32 -12.28
N PHE A 156 -0.43 -8.66 -12.67
CA PHE A 156 -1.70 -8.72 -11.94
C PHE A 156 -2.39 -10.08 -12.05
N ASP A 157 -2.36 -10.73 -13.22
CA ASP A 157 -2.90 -12.08 -13.39
C ASP A 157 -2.21 -13.10 -12.46
N LYS A 158 -0.89 -12.99 -12.27
CA LYS A 158 -0.16 -13.85 -11.32
C LYS A 158 -0.68 -13.67 -9.90
N LYS A 159 -0.97 -12.42 -9.49
CA LYS A 159 -1.54 -12.12 -8.17
C LYS A 159 -2.97 -12.64 -8.05
N LEU A 160 -3.82 -12.43 -9.05
CA LEU A 160 -5.20 -12.92 -9.09
C LEU A 160 -5.31 -14.44 -9.06
N ASN A 161 -4.42 -15.16 -9.77
CA ASN A 161 -4.40 -16.63 -9.76
C ASN A 161 -4.09 -17.21 -8.37
N LEU A 162 -3.42 -16.44 -7.51
CA LEU A 162 -3.11 -16.83 -6.14
C LEU A 162 -4.13 -16.29 -5.13
N PHE A 163 -5.09 -15.46 -5.57
CA PHE A 163 -6.13 -14.92 -4.73
C PHE A 163 -7.23 -15.97 -4.49
N PRO A 164 -7.48 -16.38 -3.23
CA PRO A 164 -8.43 -17.45 -2.94
C PRO A 164 -9.87 -16.94 -3.03
N ASN A 165 -10.47 -16.99 -4.22
CA ASN A 165 -11.88 -16.68 -4.43
C ASN A 165 -12.81 -17.86 -4.05
N LEU A 166 -12.67 -18.36 -2.82
CA LEU A 166 -13.41 -19.53 -2.32
C LEU A 166 -14.93 -19.34 -2.30
N LYS A 167 -15.40 -18.08 -2.29
CA LYS A 167 -16.82 -17.71 -2.28
C LYS A 167 -17.39 -17.50 -3.70
N ASN A 168 -16.60 -17.77 -4.74
CA ASN A 168 -16.95 -17.57 -6.15
C ASN A 168 -17.61 -16.22 -6.45
N ARG A 169 -17.00 -15.15 -5.93
CA ARG A 169 -17.49 -13.77 -6.07
C ARG A 169 -16.99 -13.14 -7.35
N THR A 170 -17.71 -12.13 -7.84
CA THR A 170 -17.25 -11.32 -8.97
C THR A 170 -15.97 -10.56 -8.60
N ILE A 171 -14.97 -10.56 -9.47
CA ILE A 171 -13.74 -9.80 -9.28
C ILE A 171 -13.83 -8.51 -10.10
N HIS A 172 -13.77 -7.38 -9.41
CA HIS A 172 -13.68 -6.04 -9.97
C HIS A 172 -12.21 -5.58 -9.87
N LYS A 173 -11.54 -5.43 -11.01
CA LYS A 173 -10.12 -5.15 -11.16
C LYS A 173 -9.88 -3.65 -11.25
N VAL A 174 -9.09 -3.12 -10.32
CA VAL A 174 -8.81 -1.68 -10.25
C VAL A 174 -7.30 -1.45 -10.31
N LEU A 175 -6.89 -0.52 -11.16
CA LEU A 175 -5.53 0.01 -11.16
C LEU A 175 -5.55 1.38 -10.50
N ILE A 176 -4.77 1.57 -9.45
CA ILE A 176 -4.53 2.88 -8.83
C ILE A 176 -3.13 3.32 -9.21
N THR A 177 -3.02 4.46 -9.86
CA THR A 177 -1.75 4.96 -10.40
C THR A 177 -1.66 6.47 -10.31
N THR A 178 -0.46 7.01 -10.50
CA THR A 178 -0.21 8.46 -10.52
C THR A 178 -0.58 9.08 -11.88
N GLU A 179 -0.03 8.54 -12.96
CA GLU A 179 -0.10 9.14 -14.31
C GLU A 179 -1.11 8.47 -15.25
N GLY A 180 -1.88 7.50 -14.75
CA GLY A 180 -2.87 6.75 -15.55
C GLY A 180 -2.27 5.59 -16.35
N ALA A 181 -3.06 5.09 -17.30
CA ALA A 181 -2.71 4.00 -18.22
C ALA A 181 -2.44 4.55 -19.62
N ASP A 182 -1.56 3.89 -20.37
CA ASP A 182 -1.36 4.20 -21.78
C ASP A 182 -2.54 3.71 -22.64
N ASP A 183 -2.62 4.20 -23.87
CA ASP A 183 -3.71 3.86 -24.79
C ASP A 183 -3.77 2.35 -25.06
N PRO A 184 -2.63 1.65 -25.28
CA PRO A 184 -2.63 0.19 -25.38
C PRO A 184 -3.29 -0.50 -24.18
N LEU A 185 -2.90 -0.17 -22.94
CA LEU A 185 -3.47 -0.77 -21.73
C LEU A 185 -4.96 -0.45 -21.58
N THR A 186 -5.36 0.77 -21.88
CA THR A 186 -6.76 1.20 -21.84
C THR A 186 -7.60 0.40 -22.85
N ASN A 187 -7.09 0.23 -24.07
CA ASN A 187 -7.76 -0.50 -25.14
C ASN A 187 -7.89 -2.01 -24.87
N TYR A 188 -7.06 -2.60 -24.02
CA TYR A 188 -7.23 -3.98 -23.59
C TYR A 188 -8.51 -4.19 -22.76
N GLY A 189 -9.08 -3.13 -22.15
CA GLY A 189 -10.25 -3.24 -21.28
C GLY A 189 -10.05 -4.19 -20.09
N TYR A 190 -8.79 -4.40 -19.67
CA TYR A 190 -8.45 -5.42 -18.67
C TYR A 190 -8.78 -4.99 -17.24
N PHE A 191 -8.60 -3.70 -16.92
CA PHE A 191 -9.02 -3.13 -15.65
C PHE A 191 -10.39 -2.49 -15.81
N ASP A 192 -11.30 -2.78 -14.90
CA ASP A 192 -12.65 -2.21 -14.88
C ASP A 192 -12.61 -0.72 -14.51
N ARG A 193 -11.59 -0.31 -13.73
CA ARG A 193 -11.33 1.10 -13.39
C ARG A 193 -9.84 1.39 -13.29
N VAL A 194 -9.45 2.55 -13.81
CA VAL A 194 -8.16 3.19 -13.51
C VAL A 194 -8.43 4.45 -12.69
N ILE A 195 -7.79 4.57 -11.53
CA ILE A 195 -7.85 5.74 -10.64
C ILE A 195 -6.48 6.42 -10.70
N THR A 196 -6.48 7.72 -10.97
CA THR A 196 -5.30 8.57 -11.05
C THR A 196 -5.13 9.42 -9.78
N LEU A 197 -3.98 10.09 -9.62
CA LEU A 197 -3.82 11.09 -8.57
C LEU A 197 -4.86 12.21 -8.66
N ARG A 198 -5.22 12.61 -9.89
CA ARG A 198 -6.24 13.63 -10.10
C ARG A 198 -7.59 13.22 -9.52
N ASP A 199 -8.03 11.98 -9.77
CA ASP A 199 -9.27 11.45 -9.19
C ASP A 199 -9.24 11.45 -7.65
N ILE A 200 -8.07 11.20 -7.05
CA ILE A 200 -7.87 11.19 -5.60
C ILE A 200 -8.01 12.60 -5.03
N PHE A 201 -7.40 13.61 -5.66
CA PHE A 201 -7.48 15.00 -5.22
C PHE A 201 -8.84 15.64 -5.46
N ASP A 202 -9.53 15.30 -6.55
CA ASP A 202 -10.85 15.84 -6.87
C ASP A 202 -11.96 15.30 -5.94
N ALA A 203 -11.74 14.14 -5.31
CA ALA A 203 -12.73 13.46 -4.45
C ALA A 203 -12.58 13.74 -2.94
N GLY A 204 -11.43 14.26 -2.52
CA GLY A 204 -11.09 14.58 -1.13
C GLY A 204 -11.61 15.95 -0.71
#